data_AF-A0A116MIC5-F1
#
_entry.id   AF-A0A116MIC5-F1
#
_cell.length_a   1.000
_cell.length_b   1.000
_cell.length_c   1.000
_cell.angle_alpha   90.00
_cell.angle_beta   90.00
_cell.angle_gamma   90.00
#
_symmetry.space_group_name_H-M   'P 1'
#
loop_
_entity.id
_entity.type
_entity.pdbx_description
1 polymer ?
#
loop_
_entity_poly.entity_id
_entity_poly.type
_entity_poly.pdbx_seq_one_letter_code
_entity_poly.pdbx_strand_id
1 'polypeptide(L)'
;MATITKRGNSYHATVSLYKKGEYKRETKTFSNRKDAELWTLEMELEKGRDKNIAERSTLFPDFYRNWVHTVKKNDVREATFINYKRTLVVVDDLFDGIQLKQLDDLVMQKKIDQYAETHSKKRAKELVLKIRGSLKYAYARGLISNNFGHLLKSKGQEQPKRNIPLSITKLKNSDNTA
;
A
#
# COMPACT_ATOMS: atom_id res chain seq x y z
N MET A 1 -2.14 -11.03 -26.28
CA MET A 1 -3.13 -10.59 -27.27
C MET A 1 -4.43 -10.37 -26.55
N ALA A 2 -5.00 -9.20 -26.78
CA ALA A 2 -6.26 -8.78 -26.21
C ALA A 2 -7.42 -9.21 -27.12
N THR A 3 -8.57 -9.48 -26.52
CA THR A 3 -9.81 -9.82 -27.22
C THR A 3 -10.95 -9.00 -26.63
N ILE A 4 -11.81 -8.44 -27.49
CA ILE A 4 -13.01 -7.71 -27.08
C ILE A 4 -14.22 -8.46 -27.63
N THR A 5 -15.17 -8.79 -26.78
CA THR A 5 -16.39 -9.51 -27.14
C THR A 5 -17.61 -8.70 -26.72
N LYS A 6 -18.61 -8.55 -27.60
CA LYS A 6 -19.86 -7.86 -27.26
C LYS A 6 -20.78 -8.83 -26.49
N ARG A 7 -21.28 -8.40 -25.33
CA ARG A 7 -22.25 -9.15 -24.50
C ARG A 7 -23.43 -8.23 -24.19
N GLY A 8 -24.53 -8.40 -24.93
CA GLY A 8 -25.70 -7.53 -24.84
C GLY A 8 -25.32 -6.07 -25.12
N ASN A 9 -25.56 -5.20 -24.13
CA ASN A 9 -25.26 -3.77 -24.17
C ASN A 9 -23.86 -3.42 -23.63
N SER A 10 -22.98 -4.40 -23.47
CA SER A 10 -21.65 -4.21 -22.90
C SER A 10 -20.55 -4.85 -23.76
N TYR A 11 -19.33 -4.39 -23.57
CA TYR A 11 -18.13 -4.90 -24.22
C TYR A 11 -17.22 -5.52 -23.16
N HIS A 12 -16.97 -6.82 -23.29
CA HIS A 12 -16.11 -7.57 -22.40
C HIS A 12 -14.71 -7.68 -23.02
N ALA A 13 -13.74 -7.00 -22.41
CA ALA A 13 -12.35 -7.02 -22.82
C ALA A 13 -11.55 -8.03 -21.98
N THR A 14 -10.66 -8.76 -22.62
CA THR A 14 -9.77 -9.75 -21.98
C THR A 14 -8.37 -9.58 -22.50
N VAL A 15 -7.38 -9.52 -21.61
CA VAL A 15 -5.95 -9.44 -21.93
C VAL A 15 -5.23 -10.63 -21.32
N SER A 16 -4.53 -11.38 -22.17
CA SER A 16 -3.71 -12.52 -21.74
C SER A 16 -2.33 -12.07 -21.26
N LEU A 17 -2.04 -12.32 -19.98
CA LEU A 17 -0.78 -12.06 -19.32
C LEU A 17 -0.03 -13.38 -19.14
N TYR A 18 0.97 -13.61 -19.99
CA TYR A 18 1.88 -14.76 -19.85
C TYR A 18 3.19 -14.27 -19.24
N LYS A 19 3.61 -14.87 -18.12
CA LYS A 19 4.88 -14.54 -17.49
C LYS A 19 5.44 -15.76 -16.75
N LYS A 20 6.69 -16.13 -17.05
CA LYS A 20 7.43 -17.23 -16.39
C LYS A 20 6.66 -18.56 -16.30
N GLY A 21 5.96 -18.95 -17.37
CA GLY A 21 5.19 -20.20 -17.41
C GLY A 21 3.80 -20.12 -16.78
N GLU A 22 3.49 -19.05 -16.04
CA GLU A 22 2.15 -18.81 -15.53
C GLU A 22 1.32 -17.99 -16.52
N TYR A 23 0.08 -18.45 -16.72
CA TYR A 23 -0.90 -17.79 -17.55
C TYR A 23 -1.98 -17.17 -16.68
N LYS A 24 -2.11 -15.85 -16.74
CA LYS A 24 -3.16 -15.08 -16.08
C LYS A 24 -3.95 -14.29 -17.12
N ARG A 25 -5.21 -14.00 -16.80
CA ARG A 25 -6.09 -13.15 -17.64
C ARG A 25 -6.56 -11.98 -16.80
N GLU A 26 -6.48 -10.79 -17.37
CA GLU A 26 -7.17 -9.61 -16.83
C GLU A 26 -8.39 -9.33 -17.70
N THR A 27 -9.52 -9.10 -17.05
CA THR A 27 -10.80 -8.88 -17.73
C THR A 27 -11.48 -7.64 -17.17
N LYS A 28 -12.09 -6.84 -18.05
CA LYS A 28 -12.90 -5.69 -17.66
C LYS A 28 -14.06 -5.51 -18.63
N THR A 29 -15.19 -5.05 -18.12
CA THR A 29 -16.40 -4.80 -18.92
C THR A 29 -16.62 -3.30 -19.04
N PHE A 30 -17.02 -2.86 -20.24
CA PHE A 30 -17.24 -1.46 -20.59
C PHE A 30 -18.62 -1.28 -21.24
N SER A 31 -19.21 -0.09 -21.11
CA SER A 31 -20.43 0.28 -21.82
C SER A 31 -20.16 0.64 -23.28
N ASN A 32 -18.97 1.18 -23.59
CA ASN A 32 -18.56 1.61 -24.93
C ASN A 32 -17.41 0.75 -25.47
N ARG A 33 -17.44 0.51 -26.79
CA ARG A 33 -16.39 -0.21 -27.50
C ARG A 33 -15.06 0.55 -27.50
N LYS A 34 -15.10 1.87 -27.69
CA LYS A 34 -13.88 2.70 -27.73
C LYS A 34 -13.10 2.63 -26.42
N ASP A 35 -13.80 2.63 -25.29
CA ASP A 35 -13.17 2.54 -23.97
C ASP A 35 -12.54 1.16 -23.74
N ALA A 36 -13.21 0.09 -24.22
CA ALA A 36 -12.65 -1.25 -24.22
C ALA A 36 -11.38 -1.33 -25.08
N GLU A 37 -11.40 -0.75 -26.28
CA GLU A 37 -10.23 -0.69 -27.18
C GLU A 37 -9.07 0.07 -26.54
N LEU A 38 -9.32 1.26 -25.99
CA LEU A 38 -8.32 2.07 -25.31
C LEU A 38 -7.68 1.31 -24.14
N TRP A 39 -8.50 0.71 -23.27
CA TRP A 39 -8.01 -0.07 -22.14
C TRP A 39 -7.19 -1.29 -22.58
N THR A 40 -7.62 -2.02 -23.62
CA THR A 40 -6.84 -3.15 -24.14
C THR A 40 -5.50 -2.72 -24.73
N LEU A 41 -5.46 -1.57 -25.41
CA LEU A 41 -4.24 -1.00 -25.97
C LEU A 41 -3.27 -0.59 -24.85
N GLU A 42 -3.76 0.10 -23.83
CA GLU A 42 -2.97 0.47 -22.64
C GLU A 42 -2.36 -0.77 -21.97
N MET A 43 -3.14 -1.83 -21.78
CA MET A 43 -2.69 -3.06 -21.16
C MET A 43 -1.60 -3.78 -21.99
N GLU A 44 -1.75 -3.85 -23.31
CA GLU A 44 -0.72 -4.45 -24.19
C GLU A 44 0.54 -3.57 -24.25
N LEU A 45 0.41 -2.24 -24.21
CA LEU A 45 1.55 -1.33 -24.10
C LEU A 45 2.30 -1.51 -22.77
N GLU A 46 1.58 -1.61 -21.66
CA GLU A 46 2.19 -1.85 -20.36
C GLU A 46 2.89 -3.22 -20.32
N LYS A 47 2.31 -4.22 -20.99
CA LYS A 47 2.90 -5.56 -21.09
C LYS A 47 4.20 -5.52 -21.90
N GLY A 48 4.23 -4.77 -23.00
CA GLY A 48 5.42 -4.56 -23.81
C GLY A 48 6.54 -3.79 -23.09
N ARG A 49 6.23 -3.08 -22.00
CA ARG A 49 7.20 -2.37 -21.15
C ARG A 49 7.71 -3.20 -19.96
N ASP A 50 7.53 -4.52 -20.00
CA ASP A 50 7.90 -5.46 -18.93
C ASP A 50 7.31 -5.13 -17.55
N LYS A 51 6.24 -4.33 -17.49
CA LYS A 51 5.55 -4.06 -16.23
C LYS A 51 4.96 -5.36 -15.70
N ASN A 52 5.00 -5.54 -14.38
CA ASN A 52 4.54 -6.77 -13.75
C ASN A 52 3.01 -6.80 -13.55
N ILE A 53 2.27 -6.69 -14.66
CA ILE A 53 0.81 -6.55 -14.66
C ILE A 53 0.14 -7.76 -13.99
N ALA A 54 0.69 -8.96 -14.20
CA ALA A 54 0.19 -10.22 -13.64
C ALA A 54 0.16 -10.25 -12.11
N GLU A 55 0.99 -9.44 -11.45
CA GLU A 55 1.06 -9.32 -9.99
C GLU A 55 0.21 -8.16 -9.46
N ARG A 56 -0.46 -7.37 -10.32
CA ARG A 56 -1.35 -6.29 -9.83
C ARG A 56 -2.62 -6.80 -9.17
N SER A 57 -2.99 -8.05 -9.45
CA SER A 57 -4.08 -8.75 -8.76
C SER A 57 -3.65 -9.34 -7.41
N THR A 58 -2.38 -9.24 -7.02
CA THR A 58 -1.90 -9.63 -5.69
C THR A 58 -2.53 -8.73 -4.62
N LEU A 59 -2.88 -9.31 -3.47
CA LEU A 59 -3.37 -8.56 -2.32
C LEU A 59 -2.27 -7.64 -1.78
N PHE A 60 -2.65 -6.41 -1.41
CA PHE A 60 -1.72 -5.44 -0.83
C PHE A 60 -1.08 -5.96 0.47
N PRO A 61 -1.81 -6.62 1.40
CA PRO A 61 -1.20 -7.28 2.56
C PRO A 61 -0.10 -8.29 2.19
N ASP A 62 -0.36 -9.18 1.22
CA ASP A 62 0.61 -10.18 0.76
C ASP A 62 1.85 -9.54 0.15
N PHE A 63 1.64 -8.55 -0.71
CA PHE A 63 2.73 -7.76 -1.28
C PHE A 63 3.56 -7.06 -0.19
N TYR A 64 2.90 -6.41 0.76
CA TYR A 64 3.56 -5.67 1.84
C TYR A 64 4.39 -6.62 2.71
N ARG A 65 3.84 -7.78 3.07
CA ARG A 65 4.54 -8.86 3.77
C ARG A 65 5.78 -9.30 3.01
N ASN A 66 5.63 -9.64 1.73
CA ASN A 66 6.74 -10.07 0.90
C ASN A 66 7.83 -8.98 0.81
N TRP A 67 7.46 -7.72 0.60
CA TRP A 67 8.39 -6.60 0.56
C TRP A 67 9.15 -6.41 1.88
N VAL A 68 8.47 -6.56 3.01
CA VAL A 68 9.11 -6.49 4.34
C VAL A 68 10.15 -7.60 4.50
N HIS A 69 9.80 -8.85 4.17
CA HIS A 69 10.68 -10.00 4.40
C HIS A 69 11.82 -10.13 3.38
N THR A 70 11.64 -9.63 2.17
CA THR A 70 12.65 -9.73 1.09
C THR A 70 13.55 -8.50 1.00
N VAL A 71 12.97 -7.30 1.10
CA VAL A 71 13.70 -6.04 0.94
C VAL A 71 14.09 -5.49 2.30
N LYS A 72 13.13 -5.28 3.21
CA LYS A 72 13.41 -4.54 4.45
C LYS A 72 14.23 -5.32 5.46
N LYS A 73 14.10 -6.64 5.52
CA LYS A 73 14.91 -7.50 6.41
C LYS A 73 16.41 -7.27 6.24
N ASN A 74 16.88 -7.05 5.01
CA ASN A 74 18.31 -6.89 4.72
C ASN A 74 18.76 -5.42 4.68
N ASP A 75 17.82 -4.47 4.68
CA ASP A 75 18.07 -3.03 4.49
C ASP A 75 18.02 -2.24 5.81
N VAL A 76 17.50 -2.83 6.89
CA VAL A 76 17.29 -2.14 8.17
C VAL A 76 17.82 -2.93 9.35
N ARG A 77 18.15 -2.22 10.44
CA ARG A 77 18.55 -2.83 11.72
C ARG A 77 17.41 -3.66 12.30
N GLU A 78 17.75 -4.68 13.09
CA GLU A 78 16.76 -5.63 13.66
C GLU A 78 15.64 -4.93 14.45
N ALA A 79 15.98 -3.93 15.29
CA ALA A 79 14.98 -3.14 16.01
C ALA A 79 13.96 -2.45 15.07
N THR A 80 14.42 -1.95 13.94
CA THR A 80 13.56 -1.36 12.91
C THR A 80 12.74 -2.43 12.19
N PHE A 81 13.32 -3.60 11.94
CA PHE A 81 12.63 -4.73 11.30
C PHE A 81 11.49 -5.26 12.17
N ILE A 82 11.69 -5.35 13.49
CA ILE A 82 10.63 -5.67 14.47
C ILE A 82 9.47 -4.67 14.35
N ASN A 83 9.77 -3.38 14.16
CA ASN A 83 8.72 -2.38 13.95
C ASN A 83 7.98 -2.57 12.62
N TYR A 84 8.63 -3.05 11.56
CA TYR A 84 7.94 -3.44 10.32
C TYR A 84 7.03 -4.65 10.54
N LYS A 85 7.48 -5.67 11.28
CA LYS A 85 6.64 -6.83 11.63
C LYS A 85 5.37 -6.45 12.37
N ARG A 86 5.45 -5.52 13.32
CA ARG A 86 4.27 -4.96 14.00
C ARG A 86 3.30 -4.26 13.04
N THR A 87 3.83 -3.63 12.00
CA THR A 87 3.01 -2.99 10.97
C THR A 87 2.37 -4.00 10.02
N LEU A 88 2.93 -5.20 9.84
CA LEU A 88 2.28 -6.27 9.06
C LEU A 88 0.88 -6.55 9.58
N VAL A 89 0.74 -6.76 10.90
CA VAL A 89 -0.55 -7.05 11.54
C VAL A 89 -1.59 -5.96 11.27
N VAL A 90 -1.16 -4.69 11.34
CA VAL A 90 -2.03 -3.55 11.05
C VAL A 90 -2.42 -3.51 9.58
N VAL A 91 -1.49 -3.82 8.67
CA VAL A 91 -1.76 -3.83 7.23
C VAL A 91 -2.69 -4.98 6.84
N ASP A 92 -2.50 -6.16 7.44
CA ASP A 92 -3.36 -7.33 7.22
C ASP A 92 -4.81 -7.01 7.58
N ASP A 93 -5.05 -6.47 8.78
CA ASP A 93 -6.39 -6.11 9.25
C ASP A 93 -7.03 -4.98 8.41
N LEU A 94 -6.25 -3.92 8.17
CA LEU A 94 -6.79 -2.70 7.57
C LEU A 94 -7.06 -2.85 6.06
N PHE A 95 -6.24 -3.62 5.36
CA PHE A 95 -6.27 -3.74 3.89
C PHE A 95 -6.64 -5.14 3.39
N ASP A 96 -7.30 -5.94 4.23
CA ASP A 96 -7.79 -7.25 3.82
C ASP A 96 -8.62 -7.18 2.53
N GLY A 97 -8.40 -8.15 1.64
CA GLY A 97 -9.07 -8.26 0.35
C GLY A 97 -8.73 -7.19 -0.70
N ILE A 98 -7.93 -6.17 -0.37
CA ILE A 98 -7.58 -5.11 -1.34
C ILE A 98 -6.41 -5.55 -2.22
N GLN A 99 -6.60 -5.53 -3.54
CA GLN A 99 -5.56 -5.81 -4.52
C GLN A 99 -4.75 -4.56 -4.87
N LEU A 100 -3.50 -4.75 -5.31
CA LEU A 100 -2.63 -3.64 -5.73
C LEU A 100 -3.25 -2.77 -6.82
N LYS A 101 -3.98 -3.36 -7.77
CA LYS A 101 -4.68 -2.63 -8.85
C LYS A 101 -5.83 -1.75 -8.37
N GLN A 102 -6.34 -1.99 -7.17
CA GLN A 102 -7.43 -1.22 -6.56
C GLN A 102 -6.91 -0.07 -5.68
N LEU A 103 -5.59 0.06 -5.54
CA LEU A 103 -5.00 1.11 -4.72
C LEU A 103 -4.97 2.45 -5.46
N ASP A 104 -5.55 3.45 -4.80
CA ASP A 104 -5.37 4.86 -5.10
C ASP A 104 -5.18 5.64 -3.79
N ASP A 105 -4.98 6.95 -3.90
CA ASP A 105 -4.81 7.82 -2.74
C ASP A 105 -6.05 7.88 -1.84
N LEU A 106 -7.26 7.80 -2.40
CA LEU A 106 -8.51 7.91 -1.65
C LEU A 106 -8.80 6.64 -0.84
N VAL A 107 -8.67 5.46 -1.45
CA VAL A 107 -8.79 4.16 -0.79
C VAL A 107 -7.79 4.06 0.35
N MET A 108 -6.53 4.44 0.09
CA MET A 108 -5.48 4.40 1.10
C MET A 108 -5.71 5.42 2.21
N GLN A 109 -6.12 6.65 1.89
CA GLN A 109 -6.39 7.68 2.88
C GLN A 109 -7.55 7.30 3.79
N LYS A 110 -8.65 6.75 3.25
CA LYS A 110 -9.80 6.31 4.04
C LYS A 110 -9.40 5.27 5.09
N LYS A 111 -8.58 4.31 4.69
CA LYS A 111 -8.04 3.27 5.58
C LYS A 111 -7.11 3.86 6.65
N ILE A 112 -6.21 4.77 6.26
CA ILE A 112 -5.31 5.45 7.21
C ILE A 112 -6.12 6.29 8.21
N ASP A 113 -7.17 6.97 7.77
CA ASP A 113 -8.03 7.79 8.62
C ASP A 113 -8.79 6.89 9.63
N GLN A 114 -9.31 5.73 9.20
CA GLN A 114 -9.90 4.73 10.11
C GLN A 114 -8.92 4.27 11.21
N TYR A 115 -7.66 4.01 10.85
CA TYR A 115 -6.64 3.66 11.84
C TYR A 115 -6.33 4.83 12.80
N ALA A 116 -6.36 6.06 12.30
CA ALA A 116 -6.07 7.27 13.07
C ALA A 116 -7.14 7.61 14.12
N GLU A 117 -8.36 7.09 14.01
CA GLU A 117 -9.45 7.32 14.98
C GLU A 117 -9.10 6.79 16.37
N THR A 118 -8.39 5.67 16.46
CA THR A 118 -8.07 4.98 17.71
C THR A 118 -6.59 5.06 18.09
N HIS A 119 -5.74 5.56 17.19
CA HIS A 119 -4.29 5.57 17.36
C HIS A 119 -3.72 6.98 17.49
N SER A 120 -2.60 7.09 18.21
CA SER A 120 -1.89 8.35 18.33
C SER A 120 -1.32 8.82 17.00
N LYS A 121 -1.20 10.15 16.86
CA LYS A 121 -0.57 10.80 15.70
C LYS A 121 0.83 10.23 15.38
N LYS A 122 1.60 9.86 16.42
CA LYS A 122 2.91 9.21 16.25
C LYS A 122 2.79 7.85 15.55
N ARG A 123 1.90 6.97 16.03
CA ARG A 123 1.71 5.62 15.46
C ARG A 123 1.16 5.68 14.04
N ALA A 124 0.20 6.57 13.79
CA ALA A 124 -0.34 6.79 12.45
C ALA A 124 0.73 7.33 11.48
N LYS A 125 1.58 8.27 11.93
CA LYS A 125 2.71 8.75 11.13
C LYS A 125 3.71 7.64 10.80
N GLU A 126 4.03 6.77 11.75
CA GLU A 126 4.90 5.62 11.53
C GLU A 126 4.30 4.61 10.53
N LEU A 127 2.99 4.36 10.61
CA LEU A 127 2.27 3.51 9.64
C LEU A 127 2.39 4.09 8.21
N VAL A 128 2.02 5.36 8.04
CA VAL A 128 2.06 6.04 6.74
C VAL A 128 3.47 6.07 6.16
N LEU A 129 4.50 6.28 6.99
CA LEU A 129 5.90 6.26 6.53
C LEU A 129 6.27 4.91 5.89
N LYS A 130 5.89 3.79 6.53
CA LYS A 130 6.22 2.45 6.05
C LYS A 130 5.40 2.08 4.80
N ILE A 131 4.11 2.45 4.78
CA ILE A 131 3.24 2.29 3.61
C ILE A 131 3.78 3.07 2.40
N ARG A 132 4.23 4.31 2.60
CA ARG A 132 4.86 5.10 1.53
C ARG A 132 6.10 4.41 0.95
N GLY A 133 6.91 3.80 1.81
CA GLY A 133 8.06 3.01 1.39
C GLY A 133 7.67 1.85 0.46
N SER A 134 6.63 1.10 0.82
CA SER A 134 6.16 -0.03 0.02
C SER A 134 5.50 0.43 -1.29
N LEU A 135 4.73 1.53 -1.27
CA LEU A 135 4.11 2.09 -2.48
C LEU A 135 5.15 2.59 -3.48
N LYS A 136 6.21 3.26 -3.00
CA LYS A 136 7.33 3.68 -3.85
C LYS A 136 7.99 2.48 -4.53
N TYR A 137 8.19 1.39 -3.78
CA TYR A 137 8.73 0.15 -4.32
C TYR A 137 7.77 -0.49 -5.35
N ALA A 138 6.48 -0.57 -5.04
CA ALA A 138 5.46 -1.10 -5.94
C ALA A 138 5.43 -0.35 -7.27
N TYR A 139 5.47 0.98 -7.21
CA TYR A 139 5.50 1.84 -8.39
C TYR A 139 6.75 1.59 -9.24
N ALA A 140 7.93 1.57 -8.62
CA ALA A 140 9.20 1.30 -9.32
C ALA A 140 9.23 -0.08 -10.00
N ARG A 141 8.48 -1.06 -9.47
CA ARG A 141 8.33 -2.42 -10.04
C ARG A 141 7.16 -2.53 -11.04
N GLY A 142 6.44 -1.44 -11.31
CA GLY A 142 5.29 -1.41 -12.21
C GLY A 142 4.03 -2.13 -11.69
N LEU A 143 3.99 -2.41 -10.38
CA LEU A 143 2.88 -3.09 -9.70
C LEU A 143 1.69 -2.16 -9.42
N ILE A 144 1.92 -0.85 -9.42
CA ILE A 144 0.88 0.18 -9.42
C ILE A 144 1.18 1.18 -10.54
N SER A 145 0.13 1.77 -11.10
CA SER A 145 0.28 2.65 -12.27
C SER A 145 0.77 4.05 -11.90
N ASN A 146 0.44 4.54 -10.71
CA ASN A 146 0.71 5.91 -10.28
C ASN A 146 1.46 5.94 -8.93
N ASN A 147 2.39 6.89 -8.79
CA ASN A 147 3.08 7.13 -7.52
C ASN A 147 2.31 8.13 -6.65
N PHE A 148 1.25 7.68 -5.99
CA PHE A 148 0.38 8.55 -5.19
C PHE A 148 0.77 8.62 -3.69
N GLY A 149 1.76 7.85 -3.24
CA GLY A 149 2.07 7.73 -1.80
C GLY A 149 2.42 9.05 -1.10
N HIS A 150 2.93 10.03 -1.84
CA HIS A 150 3.25 11.36 -1.33
C HIS A 150 2.00 12.16 -0.90
N LEU A 151 0.82 11.85 -1.46
CA LEU A 151 -0.45 12.51 -1.15
C LEU A 151 -1.03 12.08 0.20
N LEU A 152 -0.66 10.90 0.70
CA LEU A 152 -1.21 10.33 1.94
C LEU A 152 -0.86 11.18 3.15
N LYS A 153 -1.83 11.56 3.97
CA LYS A 153 -1.62 12.38 5.17
C LYS A 153 -1.81 11.52 6.42
N SER A 154 -0.91 11.67 7.39
CA SER A 154 -1.10 11.08 8.71
C SER A 154 -1.87 12.05 9.61
N LYS A 155 -3.05 11.64 10.06
CA LYS A 155 -3.78 12.24 11.17
C LYS A 155 -3.66 11.32 12.39
N GLY A 156 -4.15 11.74 13.55
CA GLY A 156 -4.26 10.87 14.73
C GLY A 156 -4.41 11.67 16.01
N GLN A 157 -4.77 10.97 17.08
CA GLN A 157 -5.03 11.59 18.37
C GLN A 157 -3.75 12.23 18.94
N GLU A 158 -3.86 13.47 19.42
CA GLU A 158 -2.81 14.09 20.21
C GLU A 158 -2.78 13.45 21.59
N GLN A 159 -1.60 13.00 22.00
CA GLN A 159 -1.42 12.42 23.34
C GLN A 159 -0.64 13.39 24.22
N PRO A 160 -0.98 13.47 25.52
CA PRO A 160 -0.25 14.30 26.46
C PRO A 160 1.22 13.85 26.53
N LYS A 161 2.12 14.81 26.70
CA LYS A 161 3.56 14.52 26.86
C LYS A 161 3.77 13.73 28.15
N ARG A 162 4.12 12.45 28.03
CA ARG A 162 4.41 11.59 29.18
C ARG A 162 5.75 11.93 29.85
N ASN A 163 6.74 12.34 29.07
CA ASN A 163 8.05 12.75 29.58
C ASN A 163 8.07 14.26 29.79
N ILE A 164 7.77 14.67 31.02
CA ILE A 164 7.97 16.04 31.48
C ILE A 164 9.37 16.07 32.12
N PRO A 165 10.33 16.86 31.62
CA PRO A 165 11.63 16.98 32.26
C PRO A 165 11.44 17.50 33.68
N LEU A 166 12.03 16.82 34.68
CA LEU A 166 12.05 17.33 36.04
C LEU A 166 12.88 18.62 36.06
N SER A 167 12.35 19.67 36.70
CA SER A 167 13.16 20.84 37.04
C SER A 167 14.14 20.48 38.15
N ILE A 168 15.31 21.13 38.16
CA ILE A 168 16.36 20.93 39.17
C ILE A 168 15.80 21.12 40.59
N THR A 169 14.84 22.03 40.77
CA THR A 169 14.14 22.29 42.04
C THR A 169 13.31 21.09 42.51
N LYS A 170 12.64 20.39 41.59
CA LYS A 170 11.84 19.19 41.93
C LYS A 170 12.72 17.97 42.22
N LEU A 171 13.89 17.90 41.59
CA LEU A 171 14.91 16.89 41.81
C LEU A 171 15.55 17.02 43.20
N LYS A 172 15.91 18.25 43.62
CA LYS A 172 16.44 18.50 44.98
C LYS A 172 15.45 18.17 46.10
N ASN A 173 14.16 18.36 45.86
CA ASN A 173 13.13 18.07 46.87
C ASN A 173 12.83 16.56 46.99
N SER A 174 13.02 15.77 45.92
CA SER A 174 12.89 14.30 45.99
C SER A 174 14.06 13.63 46.69
N ASP A 175 15.25 14.24 46.67
CA ASP A 175 16.43 13.70 47.35
C ASP A 175 16.43 13.99 48.87
N ASN A 176 15.65 14.98 49.32
CA ASN A 176 15.54 15.40 50.73
C ASN A 176 14.43 14.69 51.51
N THR A 177 13.79 13.67 50.94
CA THR A 177 12.70 12.89 51.57
C THR A 177 13.04 11.40 51.73
N ALA A 178 14.34 11.04 51.69
CA ALA A 178 14.85 9.70 52.00
C ALA A 178 15.48 9.64 53.40
#